data_AF-A0A1R1YTK4-F1
#
_entry.id   AF-A0A1R1YTK4-F1
#
_cell.length_a   1.000
_cell.length_b   1.000
_cell.length_c   1.000
_cell.angle_alpha   90.00
_cell.angle_beta   90.00
_cell.angle_gamma   90.00
#
_symmetry.space_group_name_H-M   'P 1'
#
loop_
_entity.id
_entity.type
_entity.pdbx_description
1 polymer ?
#
loop_
_entity_poly.entity_id
_entity_poly.type
_entity_poly.pdbx_seq_one_letter_code
_entity_poly.pdbx_strand_id
1 'polypeptide(L)' 'MDAKASISFINKIGVGLTRVPIHNSNGSRTTKGKMGRMIDHICFRNMDSHPFRSEVIKNIDLSEHLP' A
#
# COMPACT_ATOMS: atom_id res chain seq x y z
N MET A 1 -2.99 8.19 0.70
CA MET A 1 -1.89 8.80 1.49
C MET A 1 -0.59 8.25 0.91
N ASP A 2 0.52 8.98 0.79
CA ASP A 2 1.76 8.33 0.30
C ASP A 2 2.40 7.45 1.38
N ALA A 3 3.37 6.61 1.02
CA ALA A 3 3.98 5.66 1.95
C ALA A 3 4.57 6.33 3.21
N LYS A 4 5.18 7.50 3.07
CA LYS A 4 5.80 8.23 4.18
C LYS A 4 4.75 8.80 5.11
N ALA A 5 3.72 9.42 4.55
CA ALA A 5 2.58 9.93 5.31
C ALA A 5 1.85 8.78 6.03
N SER A 6 1.73 7.60 5.40
CA SER A 6 1.09 6.43 5.99
C SER A 6 1.86 5.86 7.16
N ILE A 7 3.19 5.76 7.06
CA ILE A 7 4.04 5.38 8.19
C ILE A 7 3.90 6.39 9.35
N SER A 8 3.92 7.70 9.03
CA SER A 8 3.73 8.74 10.04
C SER A 8 2.36 8.64 10.71
N PHE A 9 1.30 8.40 9.95
CA PHE A 9 -0.05 8.20 10.47
C PHE A 9 -0.14 6.97 11.38
N ILE A 10 0.39 5.82 10.94
CA ILE A 10 0.44 4.57 11.70
C ILE A 10 1.17 4.76 13.03
N ASN A 11 2.32 5.44 13.01
CA ASN A 11 3.06 5.75 14.23
C ASN A 11 2.29 6.69 15.16
N LYS A 12 1.55 7.65 14.60
CA LYS A 12 0.76 8.64 15.37
C LYS A 12 -0.45 8.01 16.04
N ILE A 13 -1.17 7.09 15.39
CA ILE A 13 -2.35 6.45 15.96
C ILE A 13 -2.00 5.46 17.09
N GLY A 14 -0.77 4.95 17.15
CA GLY A 14 -0.26 4.20 18.30
C GLY A 14 -0.88 2.82 18.54
N VAL A 15 -1.66 2.28 17.60
CA VAL A 15 -2.35 0.97 17.75
C VAL A 15 -1.49 -0.24 17.38
N GLY A 16 -0.20 -0.06 17.11
CA GLY A 16 0.74 -1.13 16.80
C GLY A 16 0.54 -1.78 15.42
N LEU A 17 0.08 -1.01 14.43
CA LEU A 17 0.04 -1.46 13.04
C LEU A 17 1.44 -1.42 12.42
N THR A 18 1.74 -2.38 11.56
CA THR A 18 2.91 -2.40 10.69
C THR A 18 2.46 -2.41 9.24
N ARG A 19 3.02 -1.51 8.43
CA ARG A 19 2.73 -1.46 6.99
C ARG A 19 3.51 -2.55 6.25
N VAL A 20 2.85 -3.26 5.35
CA VAL A 20 3.50 -4.24 4.48
C VAL A 20 4.32 -3.52 3.39
N PRO A 21 5.58 -3.89 3.16
CA PRO A 21 6.38 -3.34 2.06
C PRO A 21 5.85 -3.82 0.69
N ILE A 22 5.73 -2.87 -0.24
CA ILE A 22 5.33 -3.11 -1.63
C ILE A 22 6.58 -2.96 -2.51
N HIS A 23 6.84 -3.94 -3.37
CA HIS A 23 8.15 -4.07 -4.03
C HIS A 23 8.15 -3.73 -5.52
N ASN A 24 7.01 -3.86 -6.20
CA ASN A 24 6.95 -3.79 -7.67
C ASN A 24 6.27 -2.51 -8.20
N SER A 25 5.96 -1.55 -7.32
CA SER A 25 5.29 -0.32 -7.74
C SER A 25 5.53 0.87 -6.81
N ASN A 26 5.70 2.04 -7.41
CA ASN A 26 5.63 3.34 -6.72
C ASN A 26 4.20 3.91 -6.69
N GLY A 27 3.24 3.21 -7.32
CA GLY A 27 1.87 3.66 -7.58
C GLY A 27 0.82 2.56 -7.44
N SER A 28 -0.36 2.91 -6.93
CA SER A 28 -1.53 2.00 -6.90
C SER A 28 -2.73 2.59 -7.64
N ARG A 29 -2.68 3.85 -8.08
CA ARG A 29 -3.78 4.50 -8.81
C ARG A 29 -3.31 4.93 -10.19
N THR A 30 -4.10 4.67 -11.21
CA THR A 30 -3.85 5.17 -12.57
C THR A 30 -4.72 6.39 -12.83
N THR A 31 -4.17 7.45 -13.41
CA THR A 31 -4.93 8.63 -13.81
C THR A 31 -4.52 9.04 -15.22
N LYS A 32 -5.49 9.06 -16.15
CA LYS A 32 -5.25 9.37 -17.58
C LYS A 32 -4.12 8.53 -18.20
N GLY A 33 -4.09 7.23 -17.89
CA GLY A 33 -3.08 6.29 -18.40
C GLY A 33 -1.68 6.43 -17.78
N LYS A 34 -1.50 7.29 -16.78
CA LYS A 34 -0.23 7.43 -16.05
C LYS A 34 -0.36 6.82 -14.66
N MET A 35 0.64 6.01 -14.28
CA MET A 35 0.76 5.50 -12.93
C MET A 35 0.98 6.65 -11.95
N GLY A 36 0.12 6.75 -10.96
CA GLY A 36 0.13 7.76 -9.92
C GLY A 36 0.93 7.32 -8.69
N ARG A 37 0.58 7.93 -7.55
CA ARG A 37 1.19 7.61 -6.25
C ARG A 37 0.55 6.37 -5.64
N MET A 38 1.31 5.70 -4.78
CA MET A 38 0.78 4.66 -3.92
C MET A 38 -0.09 5.31 -2.86
N ILE A 39 -1.37 5.00 -2.88
CA ILE A 39 -2.35 5.57 -1.94
C ILE A 39 -3.09 4.52 -1.13
N ASP A 40 -2.99 3.26 -1.57
CA ASP A 40 -3.54 2.08 -0.91
C ASP A 40 -2.42 1.40 -0.13
N HIS A 41 -2.73 0.97 1.08
CA HIS A 41 -1.75 0.37 1.99
C HIS A 41 -2.38 -0.76 2.79
N ILE A 42 -1.70 -1.90 2.78
CA ILE A 42 -2.03 -3.02 3.65
C ILE A 42 -1.21 -2.89 4.92
N CYS A 43 -1.90 -2.94 6.06
CA CYS A 43 -1.30 -2.91 7.38
C CYS A 43 -1.79 -4.11 8.18
N PHE A 44 -0.95 -4.61 9.08
CA PHE A 44 -1.30 -5.72 9.97
C PHE A 44 -0.90 -5.40 11.41
N ARG A 45 -1.49 -6.10 12.37
CA ARG A 45 -1.17 -6.00 13.79
C ARG A 45 -0.86 -7.39 14.31
N ASN A 46 0.33 -7.60 14.86
CA ASN A 46 0.76 -8.79 15.63
C ASN A 46 -0.01 -10.07 15.28
N MET A 47 0.18 -10.54 14.05
CA MET A 47 -0.33 -11.84 13.62
C MET A 47 0.77 -12.87 13.81
N ASP A 48 0.43 -14.11 14.16
CA ASP A 48 1.41 -15.20 14.27
C ASP A 48 2.17 -15.41 12.95
N SER A 49 1.53 -15.07 11.81
CA SER A 49 2.15 -14.99 10.50
C SER A 49 2.30 -13.53 10.04
N HIS A 50 3.54 -13.16 9.68
CA HIS A 50 3.85 -11.80 9.24
C HIS A 50 3.95 -11.77 7.71
N PRO A 51 3.12 -10.99 7.00
CA PRO A 51 3.25 -10.82 5.56
C PRO A 51 4.59 -10.13 5.24
N PHE A 52 5.48 -10.86 4.57
CA PHE A 52 6.83 -10.38 4.26
C PHE A 52 6.88 -9.51 3.00
N ARG A 53 5.92 -9.65 2.10
CA ARG A 53 5.91 -8.98 0.79
C ARG A 53 4.49 -8.75 0.30
N SER A 54 4.33 -7.66 -0.45
CA SER A 54 3.14 -7.37 -1.24
C SER A 54 3.55 -6.77 -2.60
N GLU A 55 2.64 -6.90 -3.56
CA GLU A 55 2.81 -6.50 -4.95
C GLU A 55 1.51 -5.95 -5.51
N VAL A 56 1.64 -4.99 -6.42
CA VAL A 56 0.53 -4.44 -7.20
C VAL A 56 0.33 -5.29 -8.46
N ILE A 57 -0.91 -5.68 -8.73
CA ILE A 57 -1.31 -6.45 -9.91
C ILE A 57 -1.69 -5.48 -11.03
N LYS A 58 -0.77 -5.22 -11.97
CA LYS A 58 -0.94 -4.18 -13.02
C LYS A 58 -1.69 -4.64 -14.27
N ASN A 59 -1.91 -5.94 -14.43
CA ASN A 59 -2.53 -6.53 -15.61
C ASN A 59 -4.05 -6.71 -15.48
N ILE A 60 -4.64 -6.18 -14.40
CA ILE A 60 -6.06 -6.25 -14.12
C ILE A 60 -6.61 -4.81 -14.07
N ASP A 61 -7.46 -4.47 -15.04
CA ASP A 61 -8.12 -3.17 -15.12
C ASP A 61 -9.58 -3.30 -14.66
N LEU A 62 -9.77 -3.16 -13.34
CA LEU A 62 -11.10 -3.23 -12.71
C LEU A 62 -11.59 -1.87 -12.23
N SER A 63 -10.67 -0.92 -11.99
CA SER A 63 -10.98 0.42 -11.49
C SER A 63 -9.78 1.36 -11.69
N GLU A 64 -9.93 2.63 -11.30
CA GLU A 64 -8.78 3.56 -11.25
C GLU A 64 -7.72 3.16 -10.22
N HIS A 65 -8.05 2.25 -9.29
CA HIS A 65 -7.14 1.62 -8.33
C HIS A 65 -6.73 0.22 -8.78
N LEU A 66 -5.45 -0.09 -8.59
CA LEU A 66 -4.85 -1.38 -8.88
C LEU A 66 -4.90 -2.26 -7.64
N PRO A 67 -5.20 -3.56 -7.80
CA PRO A 67 -5.15 -4.55 -6.72
C PRO A 67 -3.74 -4.72 -6.15
#